data_AF-A0A453F3N2-F1
#
_entry.id   AF-A0A453F3N2-F1
#
_cell.length_a   1.000
_cell.length_b   1.000
_cell.length_c   1.000
_cell.angle_alpha   90.00
_cell.angle_beta   90.00
_cell.angle_gamma   90.00
#
_symmetry.space_group_name_H-M   'P 1'
#
loop_
_entity.id
_entity.type
_entity.pdbx_description
1 polymer ?
#
loop_
_entity_poly.entity_id
_entity_poly.type
_entity_poly.pdbx_seq_one_letter_code
_entity_poly.pdbx_strand_id
1 'polypeptide(L)' 'MSAAVSPRGWDDWNRTANQRTAFYGQYQCYGQGAKTDGRVKWARNLSPTEAAPFMTKAWIDGQQWLPKQPPS' A
#
# COMPACT_ATOMS: atom_id res chain seq x y z
N MET A 1 11.78 -3.12 -2.39
CA MET A 1 11.33 -3.28 -3.80
C MET A 1 12.55 -3.36 -4.71
N SER A 2 12.71 -4.48 -5.41
CA SER A 2 13.80 -4.66 -6.39
C SER A 2 13.49 -3.91 -7.70
N ALA A 3 14.47 -3.87 -8.60
CA ALA A 3 14.32 -3.24 -9.92
C ALA A 3 13.31 -3.94 -10.86
N ALA A 4 12.77 -5.10 -10.47
CA ALA A 4 11.74 -5.81 -11.23
C ALA A 4 10.39 -5.07 -11.24
N VAL A 5 10.18 -4.12 -10.32
CA VAL A 5 8.97 -3.29 -10.30
C VAL A 5 9.03 -2.27 -11.43
N SER A 6 8.04 -2.29 -12.32
CA SER A 6 7.89 -1.30 -13.38
C SER A 6 7.88 0.13 -12.82
N PRO A 7 8.53 1.12 -13.47
CA PRO A 7 8.44 2.52 -13.06
C PRO A 7 7.00 3.03 -12.90
N ARG A 8 6.06 2.53 -13.74
CA ARG A 8 4.62 2.81 -13.65
C ARG A 8 4.00 2.36 -12.32
N GLY A 9 4.58 1.33 -11.70
CA GLY A 9 4.17 0.73 -10.43
C GLY A 9 2.95 -0.17 -10.57
N TRP A 10 1.86 0.35 -11.13
CA TRP A 10 0.55 -0.29 -11.15
C TRP A 10 -0.04 -0.34 -12.56
N ASP A 11 -0.96 -1.26 -12.76
CA ASP A 11 -1.67 -1.47 -14.02
C ASP A 11 -3.19 -1.39 -13.78
N ASP A 12 -3.91 -0.76 -14.69
CA ASP A 12 -5.37 -0.63 -14.63
C ASP A 12 -6.09 -1.72 -15.44
N TRP A 13 -5.36 -2.68 -15.99
CA TRP A 13 -5.85 -3.79 -16.80
C TRP A 13 -6.73 -3.35 -17.97
N ASN A 14 -6.34 -2.26 -18.64
CA ASN A 14 -7.11 -1.65 -19.72
C ASN A 14 -8.53 -1.20 -19.33
N ARG A 15 -8.77 -0.96 -18.04
CA ARG A 15 -10.05 -0.48 -17.51
C ARG A 15 -9.84 0.82 -16.74
N THR A 16 -10.01 1.96 -17.41
CA THR A 16 -9.83 3.29 -16.81
C THR A 16 -10.71 3.52 -15.57
N ALA A 17 -11.87 2.86 -15.48
CA ALA A 17 -12.71 2.88 -14.29
C ALA A 17 -11.95 2.43 -13.02
N ASN A 18 -11.04 1.47 -13.13
CA ASN A 18 -10.22 0.96 -12.03
C ASN A 18 -9.32 2.05 -11.43
N GLN A 19 -8.89 3.03 -12.23
CA GLN A 19 -8.07 4.14 -11.74
C GLN A 19 -8.82 5.01 -10.71
N ARG A 20 -10.15 4.97 -10.70
CA ARG A 20 -11.01 5.75 -9.79
C ARG A 20 -11.58 4.90 -8.66
N THR A 21 -11.71 3.58 -8.87
CA THR A 21 -12.35 2.67 -7.90
C THR A 21 -11.35 1.89 -7.07
N ALA A 22 -10.15 1.62 -7.60
CA ALA A 22 -9.10 0.93 -6.85
C ALA A 22 -8.27 1.89 -6.00
N PHE A 23 -7.88 1.44 -4.81
CA PHE A 23 -6.98 2.17 -3.94
C PHE A 23 -5.59 1.53 -3.97
N TYR A 24 -4.64 2.20 -4.63
CA TYR A 24 -3.24 1.78 -4.70
C TYR A 24 -2.35 2.80 -3.99
N GLY A 25 -1.74 2.37 -2.89
CA GLY A 25 -0.90 3.22 -2.05
C GLY A 25 0.45 2.58 -1.76
N GLN A 26 1.51 3.38 -1.73
CA GLN A 26 2.81 2.98 -1.20
C GLN A 26 3.19 3.88 0.00
N TYR A 27 3.77 3.27 1.03
CA TYR A 27 4.25 3.95 2.24
C TYR A 27 5.61 3.39 2.64
N GLN A 28 6.59 4.27 2.88
CA GLN A 28 7.95 3.93 3.34
C GLN A 28 8.57 2.70 2.64
N CYS A 29 8.41 2.62 1.32
CA CYS A 29 9.02 1.56 0.51
C CYS A 29 10.46 1.94 0.13
N TYR A 30 11.37 0.98 0.18
CA TYR A 30 12.80 1.21 -0.11
C TYR A 30 13.33 0.31 -1.23
N GLY A 31 14.49 0.67 -1.80
CA GLY A 31 15.16 -0.05 -2.89
C GLY A 31 14.92 0.54 -4.27
N GLN A 32 15.64 0.04 -5.29
CA GLN A 32 15.67 0.61 -6.64
C GLN A 32 14.27 0.74 -7.28
N GLY A 33 13.38 -0.23 -7.03
CA GLY A 33 12.02 -0.21 -7.57
C GLY A 33 11.02 0.64 -6.79
N ALA A 34 11.41 1.23 -5.66
CA ALA A 34 10.50 2.02 -4.81
C ALA A 34 10.33 3.48 -5.26
N LYS A 35 11.14 3.94 -6.23
CA LYS A 35 11.08 5.31 -6.76
C LYS A 35 9.67 5.67 -7.26
N THR A 36 9.22 6.87 -6.90
CA THR A 36 7.85 7.34 -7.14
C THR A 36 7.68 8.16 -8.40
N ASP A 37 8.78 8.70 -8.94
CA ASP A 37 8.76 9.74 -9.97
C ASP A 37 8.12 9.27 -11.29
N GLY A 38 8.12 7.96 -11.54
CA GLY A 38 7.52 7.33 -12.73
C GLY A 38 6.13 6.73 -12.52
N ARG A 39 5.52 6.88 -11.33
CA ARG A 39 4.25 6.22 -11.00
C ARG A 39 3.10 6.80 -11.78
N VAL A 40 2.11 5.94 -12.07
CA VAL A 40 0.80 6.39 -12.53
C VAL A 40 0.20 7.42 -11.58
N LYS A 41 -0.43 8.47 -12.12
CA LYS A 41 -0.98 9.60 -11.34
C LYS A 41 -2.08 9.21 -10.35
N TRP A 42 -2.75 8.09 -10.60
CA TRP A 42 -3.82 7.56 -9.74
C TRP A 42 -3.30 6.70 -8.59
N ALA A 43 -2.01 6.36 -8.56
CA ALA A 43 -1.38 5.73 -7.40
C ALA A 43 -1.01 6.79 -6.36
N ARG A 44 -1.00 6.39 -5.09
CA ARG A 44 -0.83 7.29 -3.95
C ARG A 44 0.49 7.04 -3.23
N ASN A 45 1.18 8.10 -2.88
CA ASN A 45 2.21 8.07 -1.84
C ASN A 45 1.54 8.48 -0.53
N LEU A 46 1.42 7.53 0.39
CA LEU A 46 0.69 7.76 1.62
C LEU A 46 1.53 8.56 2.61
N SER A 47 0.89 9.47 3.32
CA SER A 47 1.41 10.05 4.55
C SER A 47 1.33 9.03 5.71
N PRO A 48 2.05 9.25 6.83
CA PRO A 48 1.92 8.42 8.01
C PRO A 48 0.48 8.30 8.52
N THR A 49 -0.28 9.40 8.46
CA THR A 49 -1.69 9.45 8.86
C THR A 49 -2.59 8.65 7.92
N GLU A 50 -2.35 8.68 6.60
CA GLU A 50 -3.09 7.86 5.64
C GLU A 50 -2.73 6.37 5.75
N ALA A 51 -1.49 6.05 6.13
CA ALA A 51 -1.02 4.67 6.28
C ALA A 51 -1.45 4.02 7.61
N ALA A 52 -1.60 4.82 8.67
CA ALA A 52 -1.86 4.36 10.03
C ALA A 52 -3.02 3.34 10.16
N PRO A 53 -4.19 3.52 9.52
CA PRO A 53 -5.29 2.57 9.65
C PRO A 53 -4.90 1.15 9.24
N PHE A 54 -4.10 1.00 8.16
CA PHE A 54 -3.66 -0.28 7.61
C PHE A 54 -2.60 -0.98 8.46
N MET A 55 -2.00 -0.29 9.44
CA MET A 55 -0.91 -0.80 10.28
C MET A 55 -1.38 -1.32 11.64
N THR A 56 -2.68 -1.22 11.92
CA THR A 56 -3.23 -1.60 13.22
C THR A 56 -3.96 -2.94 13.16
N LYS A 57 -4.01 -3.65 14.29
CA LYS A 57 -4.83 -4.87 14.44
C LYS A 57 -6.32 -4.59 14.19
N ALA A 58 -6.77 -3.36 14.37
CA ALA A 58 -8.16 -2.95 14.11
C ALA A 58 -8.55 -3.10 12.63
N TRP A 59 -7.59 -3.02 11.70
CA TRP A 59 -7.85 -3.19 10.27
C TRP A 59 -8.48 -4.55 9.91
N ILE A 60 -8.16 -5.57 10.71
CA ILE A 60 -8.57 -6.97 10.51
C ILE A 60 -9.49 -7.46 11.65
N ASP A 61 -10.07 -6.55 12.42
CA ASP A 61 -10.84 -6.86 13.64
C ASP A 61 -10.05 -7.76 14.62
N GLY A 62 -8.73 -7.61 14.64
CA GLY A 62 -7.81 -8.52 15.31
C GLY A 62 -8.02 -8.62 16.82
N GLN A 63 -8.65 -7.63 17.45
CA GLN A 63 -9.05 -7.66 18.85
C GLN A 63 -10.05 -8.80 19.16
N GLN A 64 -10.80 -9.28 18.15
CA GLN A 64 -11.81 -10.32 18.31
C GLN A 64 -11.23 -11.74 18.25
N TRP A 65 -10.16 -11.95 17.48
CA TRP A 65 -9.71 -13.30 17.14
C TRP A 65 -8.21 -13.55 17.32
N LEU A 66 -7.38 -12.51 17.41
CA LEU A 66 -5.95 -12.72 17.66
C LEU A 66 -5.75 -13.20 19.10
N PRO A 67 -4.95 -14.25 19.32
CA PRO A 67 -4.60 -14.68 20.66
C PRO A 67 -3.89 -13.56 21.42
N LYS A 68 -4.17 -13.44 22.71
CA LYS A 68 -3.47 -12.49 23.58
C LYS A 68 -2.00 -12.85 23.57
N GLN A 69 -1.14 -11.84 23.39
CA GLN A 69 0.29 -12.06 23.49
C GLN A 69 0.60 -12.58 24.90
N PRO A 70 1.46 -13.61 25.04
CA PRO A 70 1.92 -14.03 26.36
C PRO A 70 2.61 -12.84 27.05
N PRO A 71 2.54 -12.78 28.40
CA PRO A 71 3.30 -11.78 29.14
C PRO A 71 4.80 -11.91 28.81
N SER A 72 5.45 -10.74 28.72
CA SER A 72 6.88 -10.58 28.41
C SER A 72 7.77 -11.00 29.57
#